data_AF-A0A7K2KX32-F1
#
_entry.id   AF-A0A7K2KX32-F1
#
_cell.length_a   1.000
_cell.length_b   1.000
_cell.length_c   1.000
_cell.angle_alpha   90.00
_cell.angle_beta   90.00
_cell.angle_gamma   90.00
#
_symmetry.space_group_name_H-M   'P 1'
#
loop_
_entity.id
_entity.type
_entity.pdbx_description
1 polymer ?
#
loop_
_entity_poly.entity_id
_entity_poly.type
_entity_poly.pdbx_seq_one_letter_code
_entity_poly.pdbx_strand_id
1 'polypeptide(L)'
;ARTLLNGGAYGRARILSAASVELMFTDFNTGFPGDEHGLGFELYQHWYMGAMATPRTAGHTGFTGTSLVLDPTTDSFLIVLGNSVHPVRSWRSGSAPRVATANQLARAVPVRPFRGRTAWFSGMASATTATLTLPRTPNAARLECALWWDTEPGADRAALEASADGGATWRPLPFTTDGRTAHPTGTVDGWSGRVWHTVSAPLPGAATLLRWRHTTDQRYVGRGVYVDGLRLLDASGRPVFDEARPADGSRVEANGWVRSAD
;
A
#
# COMPACT_ATOMS: atom_id res chain seq x y z
N ALA A 1 22.28 3.83 -11.16
CA ALA A 1 20.90 4.08 -10.69
C ALA A 1 20.20 5.12 -11.55
N ARG A 2 20.51 6.42 -11.41
CA ARG A 2 19.82 7.50 -12.14
C ARG A 2 19.78 7.34 -13.66
N THR A 3 20.87 6.91 -14.30
CA THR A 3 20.88 6.60 -15.74
C THR A 3 19.80 5.60 -16.15
N LEU A 4 19.55 4.57 -15.33
CA LEU A 4 18.55 3.54 -15.64
C LEU A 4 17.13 4.09 -15.48
N LEU A 5 16.85 4.84 -14.41
CA LEU A 5 15.55 5.51 -14.25
C LEU A 5 15.26 6.52 -15.37
N ASN A 6 16.31 7.15 -15.92
CA ASN A 6 16.20 8.07 -17.05
C ASN A 6 16.18 7.35 -18.43
N GLY A 7 15.86 6.05 -18.50
CA GLY A 7 15.78 5.32 -19.77
C GLY A 7 17.12 5.17 -20.50
N GLY A 8 18.22 5.07 -19.74
CA GLY A 8 19.57 4.78 -20.26
C GLY A 8 20.44 6.01 -20.52
N ALA A 9 19.98 7.21 -20.15
CA ALA A 9 20.70 8.47 -20.37
C ALA A 9 21.00 9.22 -19.06
N TYR A 10 22.10 9.96 -19.03
CA TYR A 10 22.42 10.89 -17.94
C TYR A 10 23.04 12.17 -18.50
N GLY A 11 22.42 13.31 -18.23
CA GLY A 11 22.77 14.57 -18.88
C GLY A 11 22.64 14.45 -20.41
N ARG A 12 23.74 14.73 -21.12
CA ARG A 12 23.80 14.63 -22.59
C ARG A 12 24.25 13.27 -23.12
N ALA A 13 24.65 12.34 -22.24
CA ALA A 13 25.19 11.05 -22.64
C ALA A 13 24.10 9.96 -22.60
N ARG A 14 24.04 9.14 -23.66
CA ARG A 14 23.27 7.89 -23.70
C ARG A 14 24.21 6.71 -23.54
N ILE A 15 24.03 5.95 -22.46
CA ILE A 15 24.83 4.76 -22.13
C ILE A 15 24.12 3.50 -22.64
N LEU A 16 22.79 3.45 -22.48
CA LEU A 16 21.93 2.36 -22.96
C LEU A 16 20.78 2.92 -23.79
N SER A 17 20.27 2.12 -24.74
CA SER A 17 19.01 2.45 -25.38
C SER A 17 17.86 2.35 -24.38
N ALA A 18 16.78 3.12 -24.57
CA ALA A 18 15.60 3.01 -23.71
C ALA A 18 15.02 1.58 -23.75
N ALA A 19 14.98 0.97 -24.94
CA ALA A 19 14.54 -0.42 -25.10
C ALA A 19 15.39 -1.41 -24.29
N SER A 20 16.72 -1.23 -24.24
CA SER A 20 17.60 -2.07 -23.42
C SER A 20 17.31 -1.93 -21.93
N VAL A 21 16.98 -0.72 -21.48
CA VAL A 21 16.59 -0.48 -20.09
C VAL A 21 15.24 -1.12 -19.77
N GLU A 22 14.26 -1.05 -20.67
CA GLU A 22 12.96 -1.71 -20.47
C GLU A 22 13.10 -3.22 -20.25
N LEU A 23 14.05 -3.89 -20.93
CA LEU A 23 14.34 -5.31 -20.69
C LEU A 23 14.83 -5.56 -19.25
N MET A 24 15.49 -4.60 -18.61
CA MET A 24 15.92 -4.73 -17.22
C MET A 24 14.75 -4.67 -16.22
N PHE A 25 13.62 -4.08 -16.61
CA PHE A 25 12.40 -3.93 -15.81
C PHE A 25 11.23 -4.81 -16.28
N THR A 26 11.49 -5.74 -17.21
CA THR A 26 10.50 -6.67 -17.74
C THR A 26 10.76 -8.04 -17.15
N ASP A 27 9.73 -8.66 -16.54
CA ASP A 27 9.85 -10.02 -16.03
C ASP A 27 9.92 -11.03 -17.18
N PHE A 28 11.05 -11.73 -17.27
CA PHE A 28 11.27 -12.85 -18.19
C PHE A 28 11.15 -14.21 -17.50
N ASN A 29 10.86 -14.23 -16.19
CA ASN A 29 10.81 -15.43 -15.37
C ASN A 29 9.39 -15.80 -14.93
N THR A 30 8.38 -15.45 -15.74
CA THR A 30 6.94 -15.62 -15.42
C THR A 30 6.50 -17.06 -15.15
N GLY A 31 7.34 -18.05 -15.48
CA GLY A 31 7.11 -19.46 -15.14
C GLY A 31 7.38 -19.81 -13.66
N PHE A 32 7.98 -18.89 -12.89
CA PHE A 32 8.36 -19.06 -11.49
C PHE A 32 7.82 -17.90 -10.65
N PRO A 33 6.53 -17.94 -10.25
CA PRO A 33 5.92 -16.88 -9.46
C PRO A 33 6.66 -16.64 -8.13
N GLY A 34 6.94 -15.38 -7.81
CA GLY A 34 7.75 -14.97 -6.65
C GLY A 34 9.25 -14.85 -6.92
N ASP A 35 9.72 -15.34 -8.08
CA ASP A 35 11.10 -15.22 -8.55
C ASP A 35 11.15 -14.31 -9.79
N GLU A 36 10.42 -13.20 -9.81
CA GLU A 36 10.38 -12.29 -10.95
C GLU A 36 11.78 -11.73 -11.27
N HIS A 37 12.22 -11.81 -12.52
CA HIS A 37 13.56 -11.39 -12.93
C HIS A 37 13.57 -10.73 -14.30
N GLY A 38 14.21 -9.56 -14.38
CA GLY A 38 14.56 -8.91 -15.62
C GLY A 38 15.98 -9.22 -16.06
N LEU A 39 16.46 -8.49 -17.07
CA LEU A 39 17.85 -8.60 -17.51
C LEU A 39 18.82 -8.07 -16.43
N GLY A 40 19.31 -8.96 -15.58
CA GLY A 40 20.34 -8.70 -14.56
C GLY A 40 19.83 -8.23 -13.19
N PHE A 41 18.51 -8.04 -13.02
CA PHE A 41 17.91 -7.62 -11.76
C PHE A 41 16.78 -8.57 -11.33
N GLU A 42 16.66 -8.77 -10.03
CA GLU A 42 15.43 -9.30 -9.45
C GLU A 42 14.36 -8.20 -9.48
N LEU A 43 13.10 -8.59 -9.61
CA LEU A 43 11.95 -7.70 -9.63
C LEU A 43 10.99 -8.00 -8.48
N TYR A 44 10.32 -6.97 -7.97
CA TYR A 44 9.23 -7.07 -6.99
C TYR A 44 9.52 -7.84 -5.67
N GLN A 45 10.78 -7.80 -5.22
CA GLN A 45 11.25 -8.58 -4.07
C GLN A 45 11.15 -7.84 -2.72
N HIS A 46 10.01 -7.98 -2.03
CA HIS A 46 9.77 -7.37 -0.71
C HIS A 46 10.84 -7.71 0.34
N TRP A 47 11.47 -8.87 0.24
CA TRP A 47 12.45 -9.35 1.22
C TRP A 47 13.72 -8.51 1.34
N TYR A 48 14.01 -7.63 0.37
CA TYR A 48 15.05 -6.59 0.52
C TYR A 48 14.66 -5.22 -0.02
N MET A 49 13.70 -5.15 -0.95
CA MET A 49 13.17 -3.89 -1.47
C MET A 49 12.18 -3.25 -0.50
N GLY A 50 11.67 -4.00 0.50
CA GLY A 50 10.67 -3.53 1.44
C GLY A 50 9.48 -2.89 0.72
N ALA A 51 8.95 -1.82 1.30
CA ALA A 51 7.83 -1.07 0.76
C ALA A 51 8.16 -0.23 -0.48
N MET A 52 9.40 -0.26 -0.98
CA MET A 52 9.69 0.24 -2.33
C MET A 52 9.24 -0.74 -3.41
N ALA A 53 9.08 -2.02 -3.07
CA ALA A 53 8.71 -3.07 -4.02
C ALA A 53 7.41 -2.71 -4.76
N THR A 54 7.48 -2.74 -6.08
CA THR A 54 6.34 -2.66 -7.00
C THR A 54 6.57 -3.68 -8.11
N PRO A 55 5.54 -4.02 -8.91
CA PRO A 55 5.72 -4.89 -10.08
C PRO A 55 6.76 -4.38 -11.11
N ARG A 56 7.19 -3.10 -10.99
CA ARG A 56 8.21 -2.47 -11.86
C ARG A 56 9.49 -2.11 -11.11
N THR A 57 9.62 -2.47 -9.84
CA THR A 57 10.84 -2.19 -9.07
C THR A 57 11.88 -3.24 -9.39
N ALA A 58 13.08 -2.79 -9.74
CA ALA A 58 14.22 -3.66 -10.01
C ALA A 58 15.30 -3.46 -8.95
N GLY A 59 16.03 -4.52 -8.62
CA GLY A 59 17.10 -4.43 -7.65
C GLY A 59 18.07 -5.59 -7.68
N HIS A 60 19.12 -5.43 -6.88
CA HIS A 60 20.11 -6.46 -6.66
C HIS A 60 20.70 -6.31 -5.25
N THR A 61 21.05 -7.42 -4.62
CA THR A 61 21.75 -7.43 -3.34
C THR A 61 23.23 -7.78 -3.51
N GLY A 62 24.11 -7.25 -2.67
CA GLY A 62 25.50 -7.69 -2.62
C GLY A 62 25.81 -8.46 -1.35
N PHE A 63 26.74 -9.40 -1.45
CA PHE A 63 27.10 -10.32 -0.36
C PHE A 63 27.44 -9.60 0.95
N THR A 64 28.22 -8.51 0.88
CA THR A 64 28.69 -7.76 2.05
C THR A 64 27.60 -6.95 2.74
N GLY A 65 26.36 -6.93 2.25
CA GLY A 65 25.27 -6.13 2.82
C GLY A 65 24.81 -5.00 1.92
N THR A 66 25.46 -4.77 0.77
CA THR A 66 25.03 -3.75 -0.18
C THR A 66 23.68 -4.07 -0.82
N SER A 67 23.03 -3.05 -1.36
CA SER A 67 21.77 -3.17 -2.11
C SER A 67 21.60 -2.00 -3.07
N LEU A 68 21.01 -2.28 -4.23
CA LEU A 68 20.46 -1.30 -5.15
C LEU A 68 18.98 -1.61 -5.35
N VAL A 69 18.12 -0.60 -5.22
CA VAL A 69 16.68 -0.68 -5.54
C VAL A 69 16.32 0.51 -6.43
N LEU A 70 15.60 0.25 -7.51
CA LEU A 70 15.19 1.21 -8.53
C LEU A 70 13.67 1.13 -8.68
N ASP A 71 12.96 2.17 -8.28
CA ASP A 71 11.51 2.25 -8.42
C ASP A 71 11.13 3.32 -9.46
N PRO A 72 10.83 2.93 -10.71
CA PRO A 72 10.43 3.87 -11.75
C PRO A 72 9.04 4.47 -11.49
N THR A 73 8.21 3.86 -10.63
CA THR A 73 6.85 4.37 -10.34
C THR A 73 6.89 5.66 -9.52
N THR A 74 7.98 5.90 -8.79
CA THR A 74 8.19 7.09 -7.96
C THR A 74 9.44 7.87 -8.34
N ASP A 75 10.11 7.49 -9.44
CA ASP A 75 11.39 8.03 -9.88
C ASP A 75 12.48 8.05 -8.77
N SER A 76 12.43 7.03 -7.90
CA SER A 76 13.27 6.93 -6.72
C SER A 76 14.25 5.75 -6.81
N PHE A 77 15.38 5.87 -6.13
CA PHE A 77 16.33 4.78 -6.00
C PHE A 77 16.99 4.79 -4.63
N LEU A 78 17.29 3.59 -4.13
CA LEU A 78 18.03 3.37 -2.90
C LEU A 78 19.36 2.69 -3.22
N ILE A 79 20.44 3.19 -2.62
CA ILE A 79 21.73 2.50 -2.60
C ILE A 79 22.14 2.35 -1.14
N VAL A 80 22.32 1.12 -0.69
CA VAL A 80 22.89 0.80 0.61
C VAL A 80 24.31 0.30 0.39
N LEU A 81 25.29 0.98 0.98
CA LEU A 81 26.69 0.56 0.98
C LEU A 81 27.05 0.07 2.39
N GLY A 82 26.80 -1.21 2.64
CA GLY A 82 27.06 -1.86 3.93
C GLY A 82 28.20 -2.86 3.88
N ASN A 83 28.80 -3.11 5.06
CA ASN A 83 29.72 -4.23 5.30
C ASN A 83 29.24 -5.06 6.51
N SER A 84 28.06 -5.64 6.38
CA SER A 84 27.38 -6.41 7.42
C SER A 84 27.90 -7.82 7.62
N VAL A 85 29.01 -8.17 6.98
CA VAL A 85 29.69 -9.46 7.14
C VAL A 85 31.01 -9.34 7.90
N HIS A 86 31.45 -8.11 8.17
CA HIS A 86 32.68 -7.83 8.91
C HIS A 86 32.38 -7.36 10.34
N PRO A 87 33.13 -7.82 11.36
CA PRO A 87 34.11 -8.91 11.30
C PRO A 87 33.46 -10.31 11.30
N VAL A 88 32.18 -10.42 11.66
CA VAL A 88 31.41 -11.67 11.67
C VAL A 88 30.04 -11.50 11.02
N ARG A 89 29.50 -12.58 10.44
CA ARG A 89 28.23 -12.58 9.68
C ARG A 89 26.98 -12.77 10.54
N SER A 90 27.12 -13.21 11.79
CA SER A 90 26.01 -13.72 12.61
C SER A 90 25.09 -12.65 13.22
N TRP A 91 25.46 -11.37 13.19
CA TRP A 91 24.75 -10.33 13.95
C TRP A 91 23.45 -9.84 13.32
N ARG A 92 23.18 -10.14 12.04
CA ARG A 92 21.95 -9.70 11.34
C ARG A 92 21.09 -10.86 10.87
N SER A 93 19.78 -10.67 10.97
CA SER A 93 18.80 -11.52 10.30
C SER A 93 18.60 -11.05 8.85
N GLY A 94 19.19 -11.79 7.90
CA GLY A 94 18.95 -11.61 6.47
C GLY A 94 19.08 -10.16 5.99
N SER A 95 18.05 -9.66 5.30
CA SER A 95 18.00 -8.34 4.66
C SER A 95 17.41 -7.23 5.54
N ALA A 96 17.24 -7.44 6.85
CA ALA A 96 16.55 -6.49 7.73
C ALA A 96 17.03 -5.02 7.61
N PRO A 97 18.35 -4.70 7.53
CA PRO A 97 18.79 -3.33 7.33
C PRO A 97 18.35 -2.73 5.98
N ARG A 98 18.31 -3.54 4.91
CA ARG A 98 17.89 -3.11 3.56
C ARG A 98 16.41 -2.77 3.57
N VAL A 99 15.59 -3.67 4.11
CA VAL A 99 14.14 -3.47 4.26
C VAL A 99 13.87 -2.24 5.11
N ALA A 100 14.56 -2.06 6.24
CA ALA A 100 14.39 -0.87 7.08
C ALA A 100 14.69 0.43 6.31
N THR A 101 15.81 0.49 5.58
CA THR A 101 16.14 1.68 4.77
C THR A 101 15.15 1.90 3.61
N ALA A 102 14.69 0.84 2.96
CA ALA A 102 13.75 0.93 1.86
C ALA A 102 12.36 1.37 2.34
N ASN A 103 11.90 0.86 3.49
CA ASN A 103 10.65 1.30 4.12
C ASN A 103 10.71 2.78 4.48
N GLN A 104 11.83 3.27 5.02
CA GLN A 104 11.99 4.69 5.33
C GLN A 104 11.98 5.56 4.07
N LEU A 105 12.67 5.14 2.99
CA LEU A 105 12.63 5.88 1.72
C LEU A 105 11.22 5.86 1.10
N ALA A 106 10.53 4.73 1.13
CA ALA A 106 9.16 4.60 0.64
C ALA A 106 8.16 5.48 1.43
N ARG A 107 8.39 5.70 2.73
CA ARG A 107 7.62 6.67 3.54
C ARG A 107 7.93 8.11 3.19
N ALA A 108 9.17 8.42 2.82
CA ALA A 108 9.57 9.78 2.43
C ALA A 108 8.96 10.23 1.09
N VAL A 109 8.55 9.28 0.24
CA VAL A 109 7.72 9.59 -0.93
C VAL A 109 6.28 9.83 -0.47
N PRO A 110 5.68 10.99 -0.70
CA PRO A 110 4.38 11.33 -0.15
C PRO A 110 3.22 10.55 -0.80
N VAL A 111 2.16 10.25 -0.04
CA VAL A 111 0.86 9.81 -0.56
C VAL A 111 -0.10 10.97 -0.35
N ARG A 112 -0.13 11.88 -1.33
CA ARG A 112 -0.96 13.09 -1.25
C ARG A 112 -2.42 12.70 -0.98
N PRO A 113 -3.06 13.24 0.08
CA PRO A 113 -4.46 12.97 0.39
C PRO A 113 -5.37 13.22 -0.82
N PHE A 114 -6.40 12.39 -0.95
CA PHE A 114 -7.39 12.54 -2.01
C PHE A 114 -8.18 13.84 -1.84
N ARG A 115 -8.46 14.23 -0.59
CA ARG A 115 -9.14 15.47 -0.21
C ARG A 115 -8.50 16.10 1.01
N GLY A 116 -8.52 17.43 1.06
CA GLY A 116 -8.07 18.17 2.23
C GLY A 116 -6.57 18.05 2.49
N ARG A 117 -6.19 17.94 3.77
CA ARG A 117 -4.79 18.00 4.23
C ARG A 117 -4.23 16.68 4.74
N THR A 118 -5.10 15.71 5.05
CA THR A 118 -4.70 14.44 5.67
C THR A 118 -5.62 13.31 5.23
N ALA A 119 -5.07 12.11 5.07
CA ALA A 119 -5.82 10.87 4.92
C ALA A 119 -5.64 9.98 6.16
N TRP A 120 -6.55 9.02 6.38
CA TRP A 120 -6.30 7.94 7.33
C TRP A 120 -5.28 6.98 6.75
N PHE A 121 -4.31 6.56 7.55
CA PHE A 121 -3.23 5.67 7.18
C PHE A 121 -3.15 4.51 8.19
N SER A 122 -3.11 3.28 7.69
CA SER A 122 -3.14 2.06 8.51
C SER A 122 -1.80 1.68 9.17
N GLY A 123 -0.71 2.38 8.84
CA GLY A 123 0.63 2.03 9.30
C GLY A 123 1.36 1.01 8.41
N MET A 124 2.61 0.74 8.77
CA MET A 124 3.50 -0.25 8.13
C MET A 124 4.10 -1.22 9.17
N ALA A 125 3.40 -1.42 10.29
CA ALA A 125 3.83 -2.39 11.28
C ALA A 125 3.49 -3.81 10.81
N SER A 126 4.42 -4.75 11.00
CA SER A 126 4.19 -6.18 10.81
C SER A 126 3.49 -6.78 12.04
N ALA A 127 2.91 -7.97 11.86
CA ALA A 127 2.28 -8.80 12.87
C ALA A 127 1.19 -8.07 13.67
N THR A 128 0.39 -7.25 12.99
CA THR A 128 -0.63 -6.42 13.65
C THR A 128 -1.97 -6.45 12.92
N THR A 129 -2.98 -5.93 13.59
CA THR A 129 -4.27 -5.61 12.99
C THR A 129 -4.68 -4.21 13.43
N ALA A 130 -5.00 -3.37 12.45
CA ALA A 130 -5.47 -2.00 12.66
C ALA A 130 -6.90 -1.85 12.14
N THR A 131 -7.77 -1.17 12.88
CA THR A 131 -9.17 -0.94 12.50
C THR A 131 -9.53 0.55 12.49
N LEU A 132 -10.34 0.95 11.51
CA LEU A 132 -10.92 2.29 11.40
C LEU A 132 -12.44 2.14 11.34
N THR A 133 -13.13 2.41 12.43
CA THR A 133 -14.56 2.16 12.61
C THR A 133 -15.35 3.47 12.45
N LEU A 134 -16.34 3.44 11.56
CA LEU A 134 -17.26 4.56 11.36
C LEU A 134 -18.39 4.52 12.40
N PRO A 135 -18.92 5.68 12.81
CA PRO A 135 -19.99 5.70 13.81
C PRO A 135 -21.28 5.11 13.24
N ARG A 136 -22.11 4.57 14.14
CA ARG A 136 -23.45 4.12 13.79
C ARG A 136 -24.26 5.31 13.27
N THR A 137 -24.72 5.19 12.02
CA THR A 137 -25.40 6.28 11.32
C THR A 137 -26.77 5.79 10.82
N PRO A 138 -27.87 6.21 11.48
CA PRO A 138 -29.21 5.91 11.00
C PRO A 138 -29.43 6.38 9.57
N ASN A 139 -30.28 5.66 8.82
CA ASN A 139 -30.64 5.97 7.43
C ASN A 139 -29.51 5.89 6.40
N ALA A 140 -28.30 5.51 6.79
CA ALA A 140 -27.23 5.23 5.85
C ALA A 140 -27.56 3.99 5.00
N ALA A 141 -27.40 4.12 3.68
CA ALA A 141 -27.65 3.10 2.67
C ALA A 141 -26.41 2.79 1.82
N ARG A 142 -25.43 3.69 1.75
CA ARG A 142 -24.20 3.51 0.96
C ARG A 142 -22.99 4.17 1.61
N LEU A 143 -21.84 3.50 1.59
CA LEU A 143 -20.53 4.09 1.84
C LEU A 143 -19.92 4.58 0.54
N GLU A 144 -19.39 5.79 0.54
CA GLU A 144 -18.48 6.31 -0.47
C GLU A 144 -17.19 6.81 0.19
N CYS A 145 -16.04 6.47 -0.38
CA CYS A 145 -14.73 7.00 0.05
C CYS A 145 -13.70 6.88 -1.08
N ALA A 146 -12.47 7.30 -0.81
CA ALA A 146 -11.30 6.96 -1.60
C ALA A 146 -10.42 5.96 -0.84
N LEU A 147 -9.81 5.04 -1.56
CA LEU A 147 -8.95 3.98 -1.05
C LEU A 147 -7.66 3.95 -1.88
N TRP A 148 -6.54 3.79 -1.19
CA TRP A 148 -5.22 3.61 -1.78
C TRP A 148 -4.55 2.46 -1.04
N TRP A 149 -3.89 1.53 -1.73
CA TRP A 149 -3.20 0.45 -1.05
C TRP A 149 -1.94 -0.02 -1.78
N ASP A 150 -0.97 -0.43 -0.98
CA ASP A 150 0.25 -1.09 -1.40
C ASP A 150 0.62 -2.00 -0.23
N THR A 151 0.33 -3.29 -0.33
CA THR A 151 0.52 -4.30 0.71
C THR A 151 1.33 -5.48 0.18
N GLU A 152 1.88 -6.32 1.06
CA GLU A 152 2.52 -7.56 0.61
C GLU A 152 1.47 -8.48 -0.04
N PRO A 153 1.61 -8.82 -1.34
CA PRO A 153 0.62 -9.63 -2.06
C PRO A 153 0.38 -10.99 -1.40
N GLY A 154 -0.88 -11.37 -1.22
CA GLY A 154 -1.29 -12.64 -0.63
C GLY A 154 -1.13 -12.75 0.89
N ALA A 155 -0.27 -11.94 1.51
CA ALA A 155 0.00 -11.95 2.95
C ALA A 155 -0.83 -10.88 3.69
N ASP A 156 -0.64 -9.62 3.30
CA ASP A 156 -1.25 -8.46 3.94
C ASP A 156 -2.52 -8.03 3.20
N ARG A 157 -3.58 -7.69 3.93
CA ARG A 157 -4.87 -7.30 3.30
C ARG A 157 -5.62 -6.21 4.03
N ALA A 158 -6.36 -5.42 3.27
CA ALA A 158 -7.40 -4.52 3.76
C ALA A 158 -8.79 -5.16 3.54
N ALA A 159 -9.67 -5.09 4.54
CA ALA A 159 -11.03 -5.59 4.47
C ALA A 159 -12.02 -4.49 4.88
N LEU A 160 -13.10 -4.33 4.10
CA LEU A 160 -14.28 -3.59 4.52
C LEU A 160 -15.25 -4.56 5.17
N GLU A 161 -15.68 -4.25 6.39
CA GLU A 161 -16.53 -5.13 7.18
C GLU A 161 -17.74 -4.36 7.73
N ALA A 162 -18.84 -5.08 7.89
CA ALA A 162 -20.11 -4.59 8.41
C ALA A 162 -20.54 -5.37 9.66
N SER A 163 -21.16 -4.68 10.61
CA SER A 163 -21.73 -5.27 11.82
C SER A 163 -23.16 -4.78 12.06
N ALA A 164 -24.08 -5.73 12.28
CA ALA A 164 -25.49 -5.47 12.57
C ALA A 164 -25.82 -5.51 14.08
N ASP A 165 -24.90 -6.02 14.90
CA ASP A 165 -25.08 -6.30 16.33
C ASP A 165 -24.22 -5.41 17.23
N GLY A 166 -23.91 -4.19 16.75
CA GLY A 166 -23.17 -3.21 17.54
C GLY A 166 -21.68 -3.51 17.68
N GLY A 167 -21.10 -4.28 16.75
CA GLY A 167 -19.67 -4.58 16.70
C GLY A 167 -19.30 -5.92 17.34
N ALA A 168 -20.27 -6.72 17.79
CA ALA A 168 -20.01 -8.04 18.36
C ALA A 168 -19.58 -9.05 17.28
N THR A 169 -20.20 -9.00 16.11
CA THR A 169 -19.79 -9.79 14.94
C THR A 169 -19.60 -8.91 13.71
N TRP A 170 -18.63 -9.29 12.87
CA TRP A 170 -18.24 -8.56 11.67
C TRP A 170 -18.28 -9.50 10.47
N ARG A 171 -18.87 -9.03 9.38
CA ARG A 171 -18.97 -9.77 8.11
C ARG A 171 -18.31 -8.95 7.00
N PRO A 172 -17.65 -9.59 6.02
CA PRO A 172 -17.13 -8.88 4.87
C PRO A 172 -18.24 -8.13 4.12
N LEU A 173 -17.95 -6.90 3.69
CA LEU A 173 -18.86 -6.06 2.93
C LEU A 173 -18.30 -5.86 1.52
N PRO A 174 -18.96 -6.42 0.48
CA PRO A 174 -18.56 -6.20 -0.90
C PRO A 174 -18.55 -4.72 -1.28
N PHE A 175 -17.62 -4.33 -2.15
CA PHE A 175 -17.56 -2.98 -2.68
C PHE A 175 -17.04 -2.97 -4.12
N THR A 176 -17.20 -1.82 -4.79
CA THR A 176 -16.67 -1.58 -6.13
C THR A 176 -15.68 -0.42 -6.10
N THR A 177 -14.56 -0.57 -6.79
CA THR A 177 -13.64 0.55 -7.07
C THR A 177 -13.89 1.15 -8.45
N ASP A 178 -13.87 2.49 -8.53
CA ASP A 178 -13.97 3.28 -9.77
C ASP A 178 -15.21 2.96 -10.62
N GLY A 179 -16.27 2.47 -9.96
CA GLY A 179 -17.51 2.04 -10.59
C GLY A 179 -17.36 0.85 -11.55
N ARG A 180 -16.21 0.17 -11.55
CA ARG A 180 -15.87 -0.87 -12.55
C ARG A 180 -15.39 -2.17 -11.93
N THR A 181 -14.46 -2.11 -10.97
CA THR A 181 -13.82 -3.31 -10.43
C THR A 181 -14.53 -3.75 -9.16
N ALA A 182 -15.17 -4.93 -9.19
CA ALA A 182 -15.88 -5.48 -8.05
C ALA A 182 -14.94 -6.25 -7.12
N HIS A 183 -15.13 -6.07 -5.81
CA HIS A 183 -14.43 -6.76 -4.73
C HIS A 183 -15.46 -7.55 -3.91
N PRO A 184 -15.92 -8.72 -4.41
CA PRO A 184 -17.05 -9.46 -3.83
C PRO A 184 -16.76 -10.03 -2.43
N THR A 185 -15.48 -10.21 -2.09
CA THR A 185 -15.05 -10.64 -0.76
C THR A 185 -14.88 -9.47 0.21
N GLY A 186 -15.07 -8.23 -0.23
CA GLY A 186 -14.83 -7.03 0.58
C GLY A 186 -13.37 -6.81 0.96
N THR A 187 -12.43 -7.34 0.17
CA THR A 187 -10.99 -7.28 0.48
C THR A 187 -10.15 -6.82 -0.71
N VAL A 188 -9.03 -6.14 -0.43
CA VAL A 188 -7.95 -5.85 -1.37
C VAL A 188 -6.59 -6.16 -0.76
N ASP A 189 -5.63 -6.50 -1.61
CA ASP A 189 -4.22 -6.72 -1.29
C ASP A 189 -3.31 -6.34 -2.47
N GLY A 190 -2.00 -6.43 -2.26
CA GLY A 190 -0.99 -6.18 -3.26
C GLY A 190 -0.91 -4.70 -3.66
N TRP A 191 -0.71 -4.45 -4.95
CA TRP A 191 -0.39 -3.12 -5.48
C TRP A 191 -1.56 -2.52 -6.25
N SER A 192 -2.06 -1.36 -5.79
CA SER A 192 -3.17 -0.64 -6.43
C SER A 192 -2.74 0.31 -7.57
N GLY A 193 -1.47 0.26 -7.99
CA GLY A 193 -0.93 1.29 -8.89
C GLY A 193 -0.37 2.52 -8.18
N ARG A 194 -0.44 2.56 -6.84
CA ARG A 194 -0.15 3.75 -6.01
C ARG A 194 -0.98 4.97 -6.42
N VAL A 195 -2.22 4.74 -6.82
CA VAL A 195 -3.23 5.78 -7.11
C VAL A 195 -4.44 5.61 -6.20
N TRP A 196 -5.20 6.70 -6.03
CA TRP A 196 -6.46 6.66 -5.30
C TRP A 196 -7.57 6.09 -6.16
N HIS A 197 -8.32 5.16 -5.58
CA HIS A 197 -9.52 4.57 -6.17
C HIS A 197 -10.75 5.03 -5.41
N THR A 198 -11.81 5.40 -6.12
CA THR A 198 -13.10 5.67 -5.49
C THR A 198 -13.76 4.37 -5.09
N VAL A 199 -14.30 4.28 -3.88
CA VAL A 199 -15.00 3.10 -3.36
C VAL A 199 -16.48 3.42 -3.21
N SER A 200 -17.33 2.47 -3.59
CA SER A 200 -18.76 2.48 -3.35
C SER A 200 -19.21 1.13 -2.80
N ALA A 201 -19.90 1.12 -1.66
CA ALA A 201 -20.39 -0.09 -1.02
C ALA A 201 -21.83 0.09 -0.51
N PRO A 202 -22.82 -0.68 -1.03
CA PRO A 202 -24.18 -0.65 -0.49
C PRO A 202 -24.21 -1.28 0.91
N LEU A 203 -24.94 -0.68 1.86
CA LEU A 203 -25.05 -1.20 3.22
C LEU A 203 -26.16 -2.26 3.30
N PRO A 204 -25.98 -3.32 4.12
CA PRO A 204 -26.97 -4.39 4.25
C PRO A 204 -28.22 -3.98 5.05
N GLY A 205 -28.18 -2.86 5.77
CA GLY A 205 -29.31 -2.37 6.54
C GLY A 205 -29.03 -1.03 7.24
N ALA A 206 -30.10 -0.38 7.70
CA ALA A 206 -30.01 0.87 8.43
C ALA A 206 -29.22 0.70 9.73
N ALA A 207 -28.42 1.71 10.09
CA ALA A 207 -27.64 1.73 11.32
C ALA A 207 -26.65 0.55 11.49
N THR A 208 -26.15 0.01 10.37
CA THR A 208 -25.01 -0.92 10.33
C THR A 208 -23.72 -0.17 10.70
N LEU A 209 -22.89 -0.78 11.55
CA LEU A 209 -21.53 -0.29 11.79
C LEU A 209 -20.61 -0.76 10.67
N LEU A 210 -19.67 0.10 10.27
CA LEU A 210 -18.67 -0.22 9.25
C LEU A 210 -17.28 -0.07 9.81
N ARG A 211 -16.35 -0.91 9.37
CA ARG A 211 -14.92 -0.69 9.63
C ARG A 211 -14.06 -1.10 8.46
N TRP A 212 -12.96 -0.38 8.29
CA TRP A 212 -11.80 -0.89 7.56
C TRP A 212 -10.91 -1.65 8.53
N ARG A 213 -10.48 -2.85 8.16
CA ARG A 213 -9.49 -3.65 8.90
C ARG A 213 -8.28 -3.90 8.01
N HIS A 214 -7.10 -3.53 8.47
CA HIS A 214 -5.82 -3.87 7.83
C HIS A 214 -5.11 -4.90 8.71
N THR A 215 -4.71 -6.03 8.14
CA THR A 215 -4.01 -7.10 8.86
C THR A 215 -2.72 -7.43 8.13
N THR A 216 -1.62 -7.48 8.87
CA THR A 216 -0.28 -7.76 8.37
C THR A 216 0.31 -9.05 8.93
N ASP A 217 1.13 -9.71 8.12
CA ASP A 217 1.90 -10.90 8.50
C ASP A 217 3.20 -10.52 9.26
N GLN A 218 4.05 -11.49 9.59
CA GLN A 218 5.25 -11.26 10.40
C GLN A 218 6.46 -10.70 9.65
N ARG A 219 6.48 -10.73 8.31
CA ARG A 219 7.73 -10.64 7.54
C ARG A 219 7.91 -9.30 6.88
N TYR A 220 7.10 -9.00 5.88
CA TYR A 220 7.29 -7.83 5.05
C TYR A 220 6.04 -6.97 5.09
N VAL A 221 6.15 -5.81 4.46
CA VAL A 221 5.07 -4.84 4.37
C VAL A 221 5.21 -4.13 3.03
N GLY A 222 4.07 -3.76 2.46
CA GLY A 222 4.02 -2.69 1.46
C GLY A 222 4.03 -1.31 2.13
N ARG A 223 3.49 -0.31 1.45
CA ARG A 223 3.35 1.06 2.01
C ARG A 223 2.11 1.26 2.87
N GLY A 224 1.34 0.20 3.09
CA GLY A 224 0.11 0.18 3.88
C GLY A 224 -1.11 0.60 3.09
N VAL A 225 -2.15 1.02 3.81
CA VAL A 225 -3.48 1.34 3.27
C VAL A 225 -3.86 2.74 3.71
N TYR A 226 -4.45 3.49 2.78
CA TYR A 226 -5.02 4.79 3.09
C TYR A 226 -6.48 4.86 2.71
N VAL A 227 -7.24 5.56 3.54
CA VAL A 227 -8.67 5.84 3.34
C VAL A 227 -8.91 7.33 3.53
N ASP A 228 -9.69 7.93 2.65
CA ASP A 228 -9.98 9.35 2.68
C ASP A 228 -11.39 9.64 2.13
N GLY A 229 -11.97 10.79 2.45
CA GLY A 229 -13.30 11.21 2.04
C GLY A 229 -14.43 10.25 2.47
N LEU A 230 -14.36 9.65 3.66
CA LEU A 230 -15.39 8.77 4.21
C LEU A 230 -16.76 9.48 4.32
N ARG A 231 -17.75 8.98 3.57
CA ARG A 231 -19.13 9.51 3.56
C ARG A 231 -20.14 8.36 3.62
N LEU A 232 -21.15 8.52 4.46
CA LEU A 232 -22.33 7.65 4.44
C LEU A 232 -23.50 8.42 3.86
N LEU A 233 -24.12 7.84 2.84
CA LEU A 233 -25.23 8.45 2.11
C LEU A 233 -26.54 7.75 2.44
N ASP A 234 -27.64 8.51 2.48
CA ASP A 234 -28.99 7.95 2.54
C ASP A 234 -29.42 7.34 1.18
N ALA A 235 -30.60 6.73 1.13
CA ALA A 235 -31.15 6.13 -0.09
C ALA A 235 -31.35 7.14 -1.24
N SER A 236 -31.44 8.44 -0.94
CA SER A 236 -31.53 9.52 -1.94
C SER A 236 -30.16 10.05 -2.39
N GLY A 237 -29.06 9.52 -1.84
CA GLY A 237 -27.69 9.96 -2.14
C GLY A 237 -27.23 11.18 -1.35
N ARG A 238 -27.94 11.60 -0.31
CA ARG A 238 -27.54 12.74 0.53
C ARG A 238 -26.65 12.28 1.68
N PRO A 239 -25.57 13.01 2.02
CA PRO A 239 -24.66 12.62 3.09
C PRO A 239 -25.32 12.78 4.47
N VAL A 240 -25.50 11.65 5.16
CA VAL A 240 -25.91 11.56 6.57
C VAL A 240 -24.72 11.49 7.53
N PHE A 241 -23.53 11.21 7.00
CA PHE A 241 -22.23 11.37 7.65
C PHE A 241 -21.21 11.85 6.61
N ASP A 242 -20.35 12.78 6.97
CA ASP A 242 -19.24 13.24 6.12
C ASP A 242 -18.02 13.56 7.00
N GLU A 243 -16.94 12.78 6.88
CA GLU A 243 -15.79 12.94 7.77
C GLU A 243 -15.11 14.31 7.69
N ALA A 244 -15.31 15.05 6.59
CA ALA A 244 -14.77 16.40 6.45
C ALA A 244 -15.43 17.40 7.42
N ARG A 245 -16.60 17.06 7.97
CA ARG A 245 -17.27 17.84 9.02
C ARG A 245 -16.65 17.49 10.37
N PRO A 246 -16.09 18.44 11.13
CA PRO A 246 -15.42 18.12 12.41
C PRO A 246 -16.26 17.33 13.42
N ALA A 247 -17.57 17.64 13.50
CA ALA A 247 -18.50 16.92 14.37
C ALA A 247 -18.71 15.44 13.98
N ASP A 248 -18.62 15.12 12.69
CA ASP A 248 -18.72 13.75 12.18
C ASP A 248 -17.35 13.06 12.27
N GLY A 249 -16.30 13.68 11.75
CA GLY A 249 -14.95 13.10 11.71
C GLY A 249 -14.38 12.74 13.09
N SER A 250 -14.74 13.49 14.14
CA SER A 250 -14.34 13.20 15.53
C SER A 250 -14.98 11.91 16.11
N ARG A 251 -16.01 11.37 15.46
CA ARG A 251 -16.70 10.13 15.86
C ARG A 251 -16.12 8.88 15.20
N VAL A 252 -15.10 9.01 14.35
CA VAL A 252 -14.40 7.88 13.77
C VAL A 252 -13.44 7.30 14.81
N GLU A 253 -13.59 6.01 15.10
CA GLU A 253 -12.75 5.31 16.06
C GLU A 253 -11.59 4.61 15.35
N ALA A 254 -10.37 5.06 15.64
CA ALA A 254 -9.15 4.50 15.07
C ALA A 254 -8.40 3.66 16.11
N ASN A 255 -8.04 2.44 15.73
CA ASN A 255 -7.08 1.59 16.44
C ASN A 255 -5.95 1.21 15.47
N GLY A 256 -4.74 1.73 15.70
CA GLY A 256 -3.59 1.57 14.81
C GLY A 256 -3.58 2.46 13.55
N TRP A 257 -4.74 3.00 13.15
CA TRP A 257 -4.82 4.00 12.09
C TRP A 257 -4.48 5.40 12.62
N VAL A 258 -3.80 6.20 11.80
CA VAL A 258 -3.42 7.58 12.13
C VAL A 258 -3.78 8.53 10.99
N ARG A 259 -3.93 9.83 11.28
CA ARG A 259 -3.99 10.84 10.22
C ARG A 259 -2.57 11.10 9.70
N SER A 260 -2.38 10.96 8.39
CA SER A 260 -1.12 11.16 7.69
C SER A 260 -1.25 12.35 6.75
N ALA A 261 -0.24 13.22 6.72
CA ALA A 261 -0.18 14.45 5.91
C ALA A 261 0.90 14.37 4.83
N ASP A 262 1.50 13.19 4.70
CA ASP A 262 2.75 12.90 4.01
C ASP A 262 2.59 13.09 2.51
#